data_AF-A0A6V8MV74-F1
#
_entry.id   AF-A0A6V8MV74-F1
#
_cell.length_a   1.000
_cell.length_b   1.000
_cell.length_c   1.000
_cell.angle_alpha   90.00
_cell.angle_beta   90.00
_cell.angle_gamma   90.00
#
_symmetry.space_group_name_H-M   'P 1'
#
loop_
_entity.id
_entity.type
_entity.pdbx_description
1 polymer ?
#
loop_
_entity_poly.entity_id
_entity_poly.type
_entity_poly.pdbx_seq_one_letter_code
_entity_poly.pdbx_strand_id
1 'polypeptide(L)' 'MERDPMYEAISRMKFGMTVTEARKKKICIKCRETVDSLLEEYEIHALCSDCSKKAGSYV' A
#
# COMPACT_ATOMS: atom_id res chain seq x y z
N MET A 1 -20.58 -0.09 -4.74
CA MET A 1 -19.32 -0.84 -4.90
C MET A 1 -18.76 -1.03 -3.49
N GLU A 2 -19.28 -2.03 -2.80
CA GLU A 2 -18.97 -2.32 -1.40
C GLU A 2 -17.55 -2.89 -1.34
N ARG A 3 -16.65 -2.23 -0.61
CA ARG A 3 -15.28 -2.71 -0.42
C ARG A 3 -15.32 -3.84 0.60
N ASP A 4 -15.09 -5.06 0.15
CA ASP A 4 -15.09 -6.27 0.96
C ASP A 4 -14.20 -6.16 2.22
N PRO A 5 -14.75 -6.33 3.43
CA PRO A 5 -13.99 -6.27 4.70
C PRO A 5 -12.95 -7.38 4.82
N MET A 6 -13.07 -8.43 4.00
CA MET A 6 -12.13 -9.54 3.96
C MET A 6 -10.75 -9.13 3.42
N TYR A 7 -10.68 -8.16 2.49
CA TYR A 7 -9.41 -7.64 1.96
C TYR A 7 -8.62 -6.86 3.01
N GLU A 8 -9.31 -6.14 3.91
CA GLU A 8 -8.68 -5.43 5.03
C GLU A 8 -8.10 -6.39 6.07
N ALA A 9 -8.81 -7.50 6.37
CA ALA A 9 -8.33 -8.51 7.32
C ALA A 9 -7.07 -9.22 6.82
N ILE A 10 -7.02 -9.61 5.54
CA ILE A 10 -5.88 -10.29 4.94
C ILE A 10 -4.65 -9.37 4.91
N SER A 11 -4.84 -8.07 4.66
CA SER A 11 -3.76 -7.08 4.68
C SER A 11 -3.15 -6.91 6.08
N ARG A 12 -3.97 -6.95 7.14
CA ARG A 12 -3.48 -6.88 8.53
C ARG A 12 -2.62 -8.07 8.93
N MET A 13 -2.96 -9.28 8.46
CA MET A 13 -2.29 -10.52 8.86
C MET A 13 -0.84 -10.65 8.37
N LYS A 14 -0.45 -10.00 7.26
CA LYS A 14 0.93 -10.08 6.74
C LYS A 14 1.83 -8.90 7.11
N PHE A 15 1.28 -7.72 7.42
CA PHE A 15 2.07 -6.48 7.49
C PHE A 15 1.84 -5.61 8.73
N GLY A 16 0.88 -5.96 9.60
CA GLY A 16 0.59 -5.24 10.85
C GLY A 16 -0.09 -3.88 10.65
N MET A 17 -0.47 -3.55 9.42
CA MET A 17 -1.21 -2.34 9.08
C MET A 17 -2.01 -2.53 7.78
N THR A 18 -3.14 -1.82 7.62
CA THR A 18 -3.89 -1.80 6.37
C THR A 18 -3.33 -0.79 5.37
N VAL A 19 -3.69 -0.94 4.09
CA VAL A 19 -3.39 0.04 3.02
C VAL A 19 -3.94 1.42 3.41
N THR A 20 -5.13 1.48 4.02
CA THR A 20 -5.74 2.72 4.50
C THR A 20 -4.92 3.39 5.59
N GLU A 21 -4.40 2.63 6.55
CA GLU A 21 -3.53 3.13 7.61
C GLU A 21 -2.18 3.60 7.05
N ALA A 22 -1.64 2.87 6.08
CA ALA A 22 -0.40 3.19 5.39
C ALA A 22 -0.51 4.52 4.65
N ARG A 23 -1.61 4.73 3.90
CA ARG A 23 -1.92 6.01 3.26
C ARG A 23 -1.98 7.17 4.25
N LYS A 24 -2.75 7.03 5.33
CA LYS A 24 -2.89 8.08 6.36
C LYS A 24 -1.56 8.47 6.99
N LYS A 25 -0.67 7.50 7.18
CA LYS A 25 0.66 7.70 7.77
C LYS A 25 1.74 8.08 6.75
N LYS A 26 1.39 8.20 5.46
CA LYS A 26 2.37 8.42 4.38
C LYS A 26 3.51 7.40 4.39
N ILE A 27 3.22 6.11 4.62
CA ILE A 27 4.22 5.05 4.65
C ILE A 27 3.91 3.94 3.65
N CYS A 28 4.96 3.35 3.07
CA CYS A 28 4.84 2.19 2.20
C CYS A 28 4.44 0.95 3.01
N ILE A 29 3.37 0.26 2.62
CA ILE A 29 2.92 -0.95 3.33
C ILE A 29 3.93 -2.12 3.24
N LYS A 30 4.81 -2.10 2.24
CA LYS A 30 5.78 -3.17 1.97
C LYS A 30 7.15 -2.94 2.64
N CYS A 31 7.73 -1.74 2.51
CA CYS A 31 9.06 -1.43 3.08
C CYS A 31 9.00 -0.54 4.34
N ARG A 32 7.83 -0.01 4.71
CA ARG A 32 7.60 0.90 5.85
C ARG A 32 8.36 2.22 5.80
N GLU A 33 8.96 2.56 4.67
CA GLU A 33 9.56 3.87 4.46
C GLU A 33 8.49 4.94 4.25
N THR A 34 8.79 6.15 4.74
CA THR A 34 7.98 7.34 4.51
C THR A 34 7.99 7.70 3.04
N VAL A 35 6.80 7.82 2.46
CA VAL A 35 6.58 8.22 1.09
C VAL A 35 6.16 9.68 1.10
N ASP A 36 7.08 10.56 0.77
CA ASP A 36 6.81 12.00 0.69
C ASP A 36 6.05 12.37 -0.60
N SER A 37 6.27 11.58 -1.66
CA SER A 37 5.75 11.84 -3.01
C SER A 37 4.37 11.22 -3.23
N LEU A 38 3.40 12.05 -3.65
CA LEU A 38 2.06 11.64 -4.09
C LEU A 38 2.12 10.99 -5.48
N LEU A 39 2.63 9.77 -5.56
CA LEU A 39 2.52 8.95 -6.76
C LEU A 39 1.11 8.34 -6.85
N GLU A 40 0.52 8.31 -8.04
CA GLU A 40 -0.79 7.69 -8.28
C GLU A 40 -0.84 6.23 -7.76
N GLU A 41 0.26 5.50 -7.95
CA GLU A 41 0.41 4.11 -7.49
C GLU A 41 0.38 3.98 -5.94
N TYR A 42 0.88 5.00 -5.24
CA TYR A 42 0.78 5.09 -3.78
C TYR A 42 -0.68 5.30 -3.35
N GLU A 43 -1.42 6.12 -4.09
CA GLU A 43 -2.85 6.33 -3.85
C GLU A 43 -3.73 5.12 -4.15
N ILE A 44 -3.21 4.07 -4.78
CA ILE A 44 -3.96 2.84 -5.05
C ILE A 44 -3.49 1.71 -4.13
N HIS A 45 -2.18 1.53 -3.95
CA HIS A 45 -1.63 0.37 -3.25
C HIS A 45 -0.87 0.70 -1.96
N ALA A 46 -0.70 1.98 -1.61
CA ALA A 46 0.19 2.44 -0.54
C ALA A 46 1.62 1.88 -0.68
N LEU A 47 2.15 1.83 -1.90
CA LEU A 47 3.50 1.38 -2.20
C LEU A 47 4.38 2.59 -2.56
N CYS A 48 5.62 2.61 -2.08
CA CYS A 48 6.63 3.56 -2.57
C CYS A 48 6.98 3.28 -4.05
N SER A 49 7.61 4.23 -4.73
CA SER A 49 8.00 4.08 -6.15
C SER A 49 8.82 2.81 -6.40
N ASP A 50 9.78 2.48 -5.54
CA ASP A 50 10.60 1.26 -5.68
C ASP A 50 9.79 -0.02 -5.51
N CYS A 51 8.89 -0.04 -4.51
CA CYS A 51 8.03 -1.20 -4.27
C CYS A 51 6.98 -1.36 -5.37
N SER A 52 6.50 -0.24 -5.92
CA SER A 52 5.56 -0.19 -7.02
C SER A 52 6.22 -0.68 -8.32
N LYS A 53 7.41 -0.18 -8.67
CA LYS A 53 8.19 -0.65 -9.83
C LYS A 53 8.46 -2.15 -9.79
N LYS A 54 8.81 -2.69 -8.61
CA LYS A 54 9.00 -4.14 -8.42
C LYS A 54 7.70 -4.94 -8.57
N ALA A 55 6.55 -4.33 -8.29
CA ALA A 55 5.24 -4.95 -8.52
C ALA A 55 4.78 -4.83 -9.98
N GLY A 56 5.17 -3.75 -10.66
CA GLY A 56 4.84 -3.44 -12.06
C GLY A 56 5.71 -4.14 -13.11
N SER A 57 6.77 -4.87 -12.75
CA SER A 57 7.57 -5.68 -13.71
C SER A 57 6.85 -6.96 -14.22
N TYR A 58 5.52 -7.03 -14.10
CA TYR A 58 4.68 -8.11 -14.62
C TYR A 58 3.66 -7.64 -15.67
N VAL A 59 4.01 -6.61 -16.46
CA VAL A 59 3.30 -6.30 -17.72
C VAL A 59 4.22 -6.48 -18.91
#